data_AF-A0A147IRU9-F1
#
_entry.id   AF-A0A147IRU9-F1
#
_cell.length_a   1.000
_cell.length_b   1.000
_cell.length_c   1.000
_cell.angle_alpha   90.00
_cell.angle_beta   90.00
_cell.angle_gamma   90.00
#
_symmetry.space_group_name_H-M   'P 1'
#
loop_
_entity.id
_entity.type
_entity.pdbx_description
1 polymer ?
#
loop_
_entity_poly.entity_id
_entity_poly.type
_entity_poly.pdbx_seq_one_letter_code
_entity_poly.pdbx_strand_id
1 'polypeptide(L)' 'MICNIIDRRTRPYRWREVNAIIEATSHDNACEDADQQRPTNYDLTYDQRENVTVAEAIAWANEEVCPVTLYLYDKGTGTT' A
#
# COMPACT_ATOMS: atom_id res chain seq x y z
N MET A 1 -7.64 -5.02 -4.06
CA MET A 1 -7.44 -4.56 -5.46
C MET A 1 -6.57 -3.31 -5.46
N ILE A 2 -5.43 -3.30 -6.14
CA ILE A 2 -4.51 -2.14 -6.12
C ILE A 2 -4.96 -1.05 -7.12
N CYS A 3 -5.12 0.18 -6.65
CA CYS A 3 -5.32 1.36 -7.52
C CYS A 3 -4.07 2.22 -7.65
N ASN A 4 -3.20 2.25 -6.64
CA ASN A 4 -1.96 3.01 -6.68
C ASN A 4 -0.84 2.29 -5.92
N ILE A 5 0.41 2.54 -6.29
CA ILE A 5 1.61 2.04 -5.59
C ILE A 5 2.54 3.21 -5.32
N ILE A 6 2.85 3.46 -4.06
CA ILE A 6 3.81 4.46 -3.62
C ILE A 6 5.05 3.75 -3.07
N ASP A 7 6.08 3.70 -3.90
CA ASP A 7 7.36 3.08 -3.52
C ASP A 7 8.27 4.10 -2.81
N ARG A 8 8.39 3.97 -1.49
CA ARG A 8 9.26 4.79 -0.63
C ARG A 8 10.57 4.09 -0.28
N ARG A 9 10.89 2.97 -0.92
CA ARG A 9 12.17 2.27 -0.71
C ARG A 9 13.31 3.15 -1.21
N THR A 10 14.32 3.32 -0.37
CA THR A 10 15.60 3.95 -0.77
C THR A 10 16.48 2.99 -1.58
N ARG A 11 16.21 1.68 -1.50
CA ARG A 11 16.89 0.61 -2.24
C ARG A 11 15.89 -0.17 -3.10
N PRO A 12 15.37 0.41 -4.20
CA PRO A 12 14.23 -0.15 -4.95
C PRO A 12 14.49 -1.54 -5.57
N TYR A 13 15.75 -1.89 -5.79
CA TYR A 13 16.14 -3.21 -6.30
C TYR A 13 16.15 -4.31 -5.22
N ARG A 14 16.01 -3.97 -3.94
CA ARG A 14 15.83 -4.95 -2.86
C ARG A 14 14.34 -5.30 -2.75
N TRP A 15 13.95 -6.33 -3.48
CA TRP A 15 12.55 -6.78 -3.55
C TRP A 15 12.23 -7.91 -2.58
N ARG A 16 13.24 -8.59 -2.02
CA ARG A 16 13.05 -9.83 -1.25
C ARG A 16 12.54 -9.60 0.17
N GLU A 17 12.92 -8.48 0.78
CA GLU A 17 12.53 -8.14 2.15
C GLU A 17 12.15 -6.66 2.20
N VAL A 18 10.85 -6.40 2.22
CA VAL A 18 10.26 -5.07 2.29
C VAL A 18 9.21 -5.04 3.40
N ASN A 19 8.90 -3.84 3.85
CA ASN A 19 7.71 -3.57 4.64
C ASN A 19 6.65 -2.97 3.70
N ALA A 20 5.40 -3.38 3.86
CA ALA A 20 4.28 -2.97 3.03
C ALA A 20 3.13 -2.48 3.91
N ILE A 21 2.50 -1.38 3.51
CA ILE A 21 1.29 -0.85 4.12
C ILE A 21 0.26 -0.68 3.02
N ILE A 22 -1.00 -0.98 3.32
CA ILE A 22 -2.13 -0.63 2.46
C ILE A 22 -3.03 0.35 3.20
N GLU A 23 -3.64 1.26 2.47
CA GLU A 23 -4.73 2.11 2.92
C GLU A 23 -5.80 2.14 1.83
N ALA A 24 -7.07 2.40 2.18
CA ALA A 24 -8.09 2.63 1.17
C ALA A 24 -7.69 3.81 0.29
N THR A 25 -7.75 3.65 -1.04
CA THR A 25 -7.39 4.73 -1.99
C THR A 25 -8.27 5.97 -1.82
N SER A 26 -9.48 5.81 -1.26
CA SER A 26 -10.36 6.94 -0.91
C SER A 26 -9.75 7.89 0.11
N HIS A 27 -8.74 7.49 0.89
CA HIS A 27 -8.00 8.40 1.78
C HIS A 27 -7.15 9.40 1.01
N ASP A 28 -6.66 9.03 -0.18
CA ASP A 28 -5.85 9.89 -1.03
C ASP A 28 -6.67 11.03 -1.66
N ASN A 29 -8.00 10.97 -1.61
CA ASN A 29 -8.91 11.99 -2.13
C ASN A 29 -8.64 13.41 -1.58
N ALA A 30 -8.03 13.49 -0.39
CA ALA A 30 -7.68 14.76 0.24
C ALA A 30 -6.43 15.42 -0.37
N CYS A 31 -5.65 14.69 -1.18
CA CYS A 31 -4.49 15.22 -1.88
C CYS A 31 -4.92 16.11 -3.07
N GLU A 32 -4.17 17.19 -3.29
CA GLU A 32 -4.34 18.01 -4.48
C GLU A 32 -4.01 17.20 -5.74
N ASP A 33 -4.80 17.38 -6.80
CA ASP A 33 -4.63 16.70 -8.10
C ASP A 33 -4.72 15.15 -8.02
N ALA A 34 -5.49 14.63 -7.05
CA ALA A 34 -5.76 13.20 -6.94
C ALA A 34 -7.02 12.78 -7.73
N ASP A 35 -6.92 11.67 -8.45
CA ASP A 35 -8.09 10.93 -8.93
C ASP A 35 -8.95 10.52 -7.74
N GLN A 36 -10.26 10.74 -7.85
CA GLN A 36 -11.19 10.49 -6.75
C GLN A 36 -11.67 9.05 -6.73
N GLN A 37 -11.58 8.41 -5.57
CA GLN A 37 -12.18 7.10 -5.30
C GLN A 37 -13.36 7.24 -4.35
N ARG A 38 -14.51 6.64 -4.70
CA ARG A 38 -15.70 6.70 -3.84
C ARG A 38 -15.44 5.93 -2.53
N PRO A 39 -15.60 6.57 -1.35
CA PRO A 39 -15.46 5.85 -0.09
C PRO A 39 -16.53 4.76 0.07
N THR A 40 -16.17 3.68 0.75
CA THR A 40 -17.06 2.54 1.00
C THR A 40 -17.08 2.13 2.47
N ASN A 41 -18.09 1.35 2.87
CA ASN A 41 -18.16 0.77 4.21
C ASN A 41 -17.10 -0.34 4.46
N TYR A 42 -16.36 -0.73 3.41
CA TYR A 42 -15.29 -1.73 3.48
C TYR A 42 -13.89 -1.09 3.47
N ASP A 43 -13.81 0.25 3.45
CA ASP A 43 -12.55 0.96 3.44
C ASP A 43 -11.80 0.66 4.75
N LEU A 44 -10.62 0.08 4.63
CA LEU A 44 -9.71 -0.11 5.75
C LEU A 44 -8.97 1.18 6.05
N THR A 45 -8.81 1.49 7.35
CA THR A 45 -7.96 2.61 7.80
C THR A 45 -6.53 2.40 7.31
N TYR A 46 -5.93 1.28 7.70
CA TYR A 46 -4.68 0.75 7.16
C TYR A 46 -4.50 -0.71 7.60
N ASP A 47 -3.65 -1.46 6.90
CA ASP A 47 -3.09 -2.73 7.37
C ASP A 47 -1.64 -2.85 6.89
N GLN A 48 -0.83 -3.69 7.53
CA GLN A 48 0.61 -3.75 7.28
C GLN A 48 1.19 -5.17 7.33
N ARG A 49 2.22 -5.40 6.51
CA ARG A 49 3.04 -6.62 6.51
C ARG A 49 4.52 -6.28 6.48
N GLU A 50 5.30 -6.99 7.28
CA GLU A 50 6.75 -6.81 7.37
C GLU A 50 7.51 -8.02 6.86
N ASN A 51 8.74 -7.79 6.39
CA ASN A 51 9.66 -8.84 5.93
C ASN A 51 9.06 -9.75 4.84
N VAL A 52 8.21 -9.19 3.98
CA VAL A 52 7.64 -9.87 2.82
C VAL A 52 8.45 -9.54 1.57
N THR A 53 8.29 -10.35 0.52
CA THR A 53 8.72 -9.97 -0.83
C THR A 53 7.74 -8.94 -1.43
N VAL A 54 8.20 -8.16 -2.41
CA VAL A 54 7.32 -7.27 -3.18
C VAL A 54 6.18 -8.04 -3.86
N ALA A 55 6.45 -9.26 -4.34
CA ALA A 55 5.43 -10.11 -4.95
C ALA A 55 4.33 -10.50 -3.95
N GLU A 56 4.70 -10.90 -2.73
CA GLU A 56 3.74 -11.21 -1.66
C GLU A 56 2.94 -9.97 -1.23
N ALA A 57 3.58 -8.80 -1.16
CA ALA A 57 2.90 -7.54 -0.87
C ALA A 57 1.84 -7.19 -1.92
N ILE A 58 2.19 -7.35 -3.21
CA ILE A 58 1.28 -7.11 -4.33
C ILE A 58 0.12 -8.12 -4.33
N ALA A 59 0.40 -9.41 -4.08
CA ALA A 59 -0.64 -10.43 -4.02
C ALA A 59 -1.64 -10.11 -2.91
N TRP A 60 -1.14 -9.85 -1.70
CA TRP A 60 -1.95 -9.46 -0.56
C TRP A 60 -2.81 -8.21 -0.82
N ALA A 61 -2.21 -7.12 -1.29
CA ALA A 61 -2.97 -5.89 -1.56
C ALA A 61 -4.02 -6.06 -2.67
N ASN A 62 -3.82 -7.00 -3.60
CA ASN A 62 -4.82 -7.32 -4.60
C ASN A 62 -6.01 -8.12 -4.05
N GLU A 63 -5.81 -8.92 -3.00
CA GLU A 63 -6.87 -9.69 -2.32
C GLU A 63 -7.87 -8.81 -1.56
N GLU A 64 -7.52 -7.55 -1.27
CA GLU A 64 -8.38 -6.62 -0.56
C GLU A 64 -9.70 -6.34 -1.30
N VAL A 65 -10.78 -6.27 -0.53
CA VAL A 65 -12.15 -6.07 -1.02
C VAL A 65 -12.33 -4.65 -1.57
N CYS A 66 -11.70 -3.66 -0.95
CA CYS A 66 -11.74 -2.28 -1.41
C CYS A 66 -10.53 -1.95 -2.31
N PRO A 67 -10.62 -0.85 -3.10
CA PRO A 67 -9.48 -0.27 -3.78
C PRO A 67 -8.44 0.24 -2.77
N VAL A 68 -7.18 -0.18 -2.90
CA VAL A 68 -6.11 0.22 -1.97
C VAL A 68 -4.93 0.88 -2.68
N THR A 69 -4.27 1.75 -1.93
CA THR A 69 -2.95 2.29 -2.24
C THR A 69 -1.91 1.50 -1.46
N LEU A 70 -0.98 0.86 -2.19
CA LEU A 70 0.09 0.05 -1.61
C LEU A 70 1.36 0.91 -1.43
N TYR A 71 1.80 1.05 -0.19
CA TYR A 71 3.05 1.69 0.17
C TYR A 71 4.14 0.66 0.40
N LEU A 72 5.32 0.85 -0.20
CA LEU A 72 6.48 -0.02 -0.03
C LEU A 72 7.62 0.71 0.67
N TYR A 73 8.25 0.04 1.63
CA TYR A 73 9.32 0.57 2.46
C TYR A 73 10.50 -0.40 2.56
N ASP A 74 11.68 0.14 2.86
CA ASP A 74 12.83 -0.70 3.20
C ASP A 74 12.53 -1.54 4.44
N LYS A 75 13.13 -2.73 4.54
CA LYS A 75 13.12 -3.54 5.77
C LYS A 75 13.49 -2.69 6.99
N GLY A 76 12.63 -2.75 8.02
CA GLY A 76 12.81 -2.04 9.28
C GLY A 76 12.44 -0.56 9.23
N THR A 77 11.72 -0.12 8.20
CA THR A 77 11.23 1.26 8.04
C THR A 77 9.73 1.26 7.73
N GLY A 78 9.08 2.42 7.86
CA GLY A 78 7.67 2.62 7.48
C GLY A 78 6.65 2.13 8.51
N THR A 79 7.02 1.21 9.39
CA THR A 79 6.18 0.69 10.48
C THR A 79 6.76 1.16 11.83
N THR A 80 6.04 2.06 12.50
CA THR A 80 6.36 2.59 13.84
C THR A 80 5.11 2.65 14.70
#